data_AF-A0A831T0W5-F1
#
_entry.id   AF-A0A831T0W5-F1
#
_cell.length_a   1.000
_cell.length_b   1.000
_cell.length_c   1.000
_cell.angle_alpha   90.00
_cell.angle_beta   90.00
_cell.angle_gamma   90.00
#
_symmetry.space_group_name_H-M   'P 1'
#
loop_
_entity.id
_entity.type
_entity.pdbx_description
1 polymer ?
#
loop_
_entity_poly.entity_id
_entity_poly.type
_entity_poly.pdbx_seq_one_letter_code
_entity_poly.pdbx_strand_id
1 'polypeptide(L)'
;MSSDSENRAKSDAEKQMISDKDRRTSRRIPFEASTRIAEYRIVSEDQAKVENISLGGAFIRTESDIKPGTLLSLFIKSDQLGGAIIVTAKVIWTEPGKGAGVHFLDLSDHARSAIEKLIAYRTSMEGRFLID
;
A
#
# COMPACT_ATOMS: atom_id res chain seq x y z
N MET A 1 -7.62 59.84 14.29
CA MET A 1 -8.62 59.28 13.35
C MET A 1 -7.94 58.51 12.21
N SER A 2 -7.11 57.47 12.51
CA SER A 2 -6.32 56.80 11.45
C SER A 2 -6.19 55.27 11.58
N SER A 3 -6.79 54.65 12.61
CA SER A 3 -6.68 53.20 12.87
C SER A 3 -7.62 52.35 12.03
N ASP A 4 -8.77 52.90 11.65
CA ASP A 4 -9.86 52.12 11.05
C ASP A 4 -9.64 51.89 9.55
N SER A 5 -8.94 52.80 8.89
CA SER A 5 -8.55 52.69 7.49
C SER A 5 -7.47 51.62 7.27
N GLU A 6 -6.51 51.50 8.19
CA GLU A 6 -5.44 50.50 8.09
C GLU A 6 -5.93 49.08 8.36
N ASN A 7 -6.86 48.90 9.31
CA ASN A 7 -7.44 47.59 9.61
C ASN A 7 -8.34 47.06 8.48
N ARG A 8 -9.05 47.95 7.78
CA ARG A 8 -9.84 47.56 6.59
C ARG A 8 -8.95 47.07 5.47
N ALA A 9 -7.90 47.83 5.15
CA ALA A 9 -6.96 47.48 4.09
C ALA A 9 -6.27 46.12 4.32
N LYS A 10 -5.91 45.78 5.57
CA LYS A 10 -5.36 44.46 5.91
C LYS A 10 -6.39 43.34 5.75
N SER A 11 -7.64 43.57 6.16
CA SER A 11 -8.70 42.55 6.06
C SER A 11 -9.06 42.23 4.61
N ASP A 12 -9.00 43.23 3.72
CA ASP A 12 -9.31 43.06 2.31
C ASP A 12 -8.16 42.32 1.59
N ALA A 13 -6.91 42.61 1.96
CA ALA A 13 -5.74 41.88 1.47
C ALA A 13 -5.75 40.40 1.90
N GLU A 14 -6.14 40.09 3.15
CA GLU A 14 -6.26 38.70 3.63
C GLU A 14 -7.37 37.93 2.89
N LYS A 15 -8.53 38.55 2.67
CA LYS A 15 -9.63 37.95 1.88
C LYS A 15 -9.20 37.67 0.44
N GLN A 16 -8.48 38.62 -0.18
CA GLN A 16 -7.94 38.45 -1.52
C GLN A 16 -6.96 37.27 -1.58
N MET A 17 -6.05 37.15 -0.61
CA MET A 17 -5.09 36.03 -0.51
C MET A 17 -5.77 34.66 -0.32
N ILE A 18 -6.89 34.60 0.41
CA ILE A 18 -7.66 33.36 0.61
C ILE A 18 -8.35 32.96 -0.69
N SER A 19 -8.85 33.93 -1.47
CA SER A 19 -9.44 33.71 -2.79
C SER A 19 -8.41 33.23 -3.82
N ASP A 20 -7.23 33.85 -3.86
CA ASP A 20 -6.18 33.49 -4.82
C ASP A 20 -5.56 32.10 -4.56
N LYS A 21 -5.70 31.59 -3.34
CA LYS A 21 -5.33 30.22 -2.99
C LYS A 21 -6.38 29.18 -3.43
N ASP A 22 -7.58 29.60 -3.80
CA ASP A 22 -8.62 28.68 -4.26
C ASP A 22 -8.45 28.33 -5.75
N ARG A 23 -7.70 27.25 -6.01
CA ARG A 23 -7.43 26.73 -7.36
C ARG A 23 -8.45 25.71 -7.86
N ARG A 24 -9.63 25.61 -7.24
CA ARG A 24 -10.61 24.58 -7.57
C ARG A 24 -11.27 24.88 -8.92
N THR A 25 -11.16 23.93 -9.86
CA THR A 25 -11.82 24.03 -11.18
C THR A 25 -13.23 23.43 -11.18
N SER A 26 -13.65 22.81 -10.07
CA SER A 26 -14.95 22.16 -9.94
C SER A 26 -15.60 22.45 -8.60
N ARG A 27 -16.94 22.52 -8.63
CA ARG A 27 -17.78 22.73 -7.44
C ARG A 27 -17.68 21.50 -6.54
N ARG A 28 -17.38 21.72 -5.26
CA ARG A 28 -17.52 20.71 -4.20
C ARG A 28 -18.88 20.86 -3.56
N ILE A 29 -19.55 19.75 -3.30
CA ILE A 29 -20.77 19.72 -2.48
C ILE A 29 -20.38 19.23 -1.08
N PRO A 30 -21.00 19.77 -0.01
CA PRO A 30 -20.91 19.17 1.30
C PRO A 30 -21.34 17.71 1.21
N PHE A 31 -20.45 16.81 1.64
CA PHE A 31 -20.69 15.38 1.60
C PHE A 31 -20.01 14.76 2.81
N GLU A 32 -20.81 14.18 3.70
CA GLU A 32 -20.33 13.50 4.89
C GLU A 32 -20.22 12.00 4.57
N ALA A 33 -18.99 11.50 4.55
CA ALA A 33 -18.72 10.07 4.43
C ALA A 33 -17.47 9.72 5.23
N SER A 34 -17.50 8.56 5.91
CA SER A 34 -16.31 7.99 6.49
C SER A 34 -15.41 7.46 5.36
N THR A 35 -14.16 7.89 5.34
CA THR A 35 -13.13 7.35 4.43
C THR A 35 -11.96 6.80 5.25
N ARG A 36 -11.21 5.88 4.66
CA ARG A 36 -9.97 5.36 5.24
C ARG A 36 -8.78 5.95 4.52
N ILE A 37 -7.82 6.45 5.29
CA ILE A 37 -6.50 6.85 4.81
C ILE A 37 -5.55 5.72 5.20
N ALA A 38 -4.91 5.08 4.22
CA ALA A 38 -3.86 4.11 4.47
C ALA A 38 -2.50 4.81 4.37
N GLU A 39 -1.71 4.75 5.44
CA GLU A 39 -0.34 5.23 5.46
C GLU A 39 0.55 4.14 4.83
N TYR A 40 0.97 4.33 3.58
CA TYR A 40 1.92 3.42 2.95
C TYR A 40 3.30 3.61 3.58
N ARG A 41 3.69 2.72 4.49
CA ARG A 41 5.09 2.65 4.92
C ARG A 41 5.91 1.99 3.81
N ILE A 42 6.92 2.71 3.33
CA ILE A 42 7.96 2.12 2.50
C ILE A 42 8.89 1.36 3.44
N VAL A 43 8.78 0.05 3.48
CA VAL A 43 9.83 -0.82 4.02
C VAL A 43 10.80 -1.05 2.85
N SER A 44 12.09 -0.72 3.03
CA SER A 44 13.08 -0.91 1.96
C SER A 44 13.22 -2.40 1.60
N GLU A 45 13.58 -2.70 0.35
CA GLU A 45 13.79 -4.07 -0.14
C GLU A 45 14.76 -4.89 0.73
N ASP A 46 15.71 -4.22 1.38
CA ASP A 46 16.72 -4.85 2.26
C ASP A 46 16.15 -5.33 3.62
N GLN A 47 14.92 -4.93 3.98
CA GLN A 47 14.34 -5.18 5.31
C GLN A 47 13.16 -6.15 5.30
N ALA A 48 12.74 -6.66 4.14
CA ALA A 48 11.63 -7.59 4.04
C ALA A 48 11.83 -8.62 2.93
N LYS A 49 11.53 -9.90 3.22
CA LYS A 49 11.60 -11.00 2.24
C LYS A 49 10.27 -11.76 2.21
N VAL A 50 9.80 -12.08 1.01
CA VAL A 50 8.69 -13.03 0.85
C VAL A 50 9.23 -14.43 1.09
N GLU A 51 8.74 -15.10 2.12
CA GLU A 51 9.17 -16.44 2.48
C GLU A 51 8.30 -17.53 1.86
N ASN A 52 6.99 -17.26 1.79
CA ASN A 52 6.04 -18.07 1.06
C ASN A 52 5.00 -17.16 0.41
N ILE A 53 4.35 -17.68 -0.63
CA ILE A 53 3.31 -16.98 -1.38
C ILE A 53 2.25 -17.97 -1.84
N SER A 54 1.01 -17.50 -1.86
CA SER A 54 -0.17 -18.19 -2.37
C SER A 54 -1.04 -17.18 -3.12
N LEU A 55 -2.14 -17.64 -3.72
CA LEU A 55 -3.14 -16.73 -4.29
C LEU A 55 -3.87 -15.89 -3.23
N GLY A 56 -3.92 -16.34 -1.98
CA GLY A 56 -4.62 -15.63 -0.91
C GLY A 56 -3.73 -14.65 -0.15
N GLY A 57 -2.41 -14.75 -0.26
CA GLY A 57 -1.50 -14.01 0.61
C GLY A 57 -0.09 -14.56 0.64
N ALA A 58 0.71 -14.03 1.56
CA ALA A 58 2.12 -14.37 1.72
C ALA A 58 2.54 -14.26 3.19
N PHE A 59 3.67 -14.86 3.53
CA PHE A 59 4.41 -14.53 4.74
C PHE A 59 5.59 -13.61 4.39
N ILE A 60 5.63 -12.44 5.03
CA ILE A 60 6.68 -11.45 4.87
C ILE A 60 7.59 -11.53 6.09
N ARG A 61 8.81 -12.03 5.89
CA ARG A 61 9.87 -12.03 6.90
C ARG A 61 10.45 -10.62 7.01
N THR A 62 10.41 -10.03 8.19
CA THR A 62 10.92 -8.69 8.46
C THR A 62 11.18 -8.50 9.95
N GLU A 63 12.15 -7.65 10.28
CA GLU A 63 12.42 -7.22 11.66
C GLU A 63 11.51 -6.05 12.09
N SER A 64 10.75 -5.47 11.16
CA SER A 64 9.80 -4.41 11.46
C SER A 64 8.59 -4.93 12.23
N ASP A 65 8.22 -4.22 13.31
CA ASP A 65 6.98 -4.50 14.02
C ASP A 65 5.78 -3.87 13.28
N ILE A 66 5.07 -4.69 12.51
CA ILE A 66 3.92 -4.29 11.69
C ILE A 66 2.64 -4.84 12.32
N LYS A 67 1.78 -3.97 12.86
CA LYS A 67 0.58 -4.41 13.60
C LYS A 67 -0.44 -5.16 12.71
N PRO A 68 -1.15 -6.17 13.24
CA PRO A 68 -2.33 -6.74 12.59
C PRO A 68 -3.35 -5.66 12.21
N GLY A 69 -3.99 -5.82 11.05
CA GLY A 69 -4.92 -4.84 10.48
C GLY A 69 -4.27 -3.78 9.60
N THR A 70 -2.94 -3.63 9.64
CA THR A 70 -2.21 -2.67 8.78
C THR A 70 -2.37 -3.03 7.30
N LEU A 71 -2.58 -2.01 6.47
CA LEU A 71 -2.59 -2.13 5.01
C LEU A 71 -1.20 -1.85 4.46
N LEU A 72 -0.74 -2.69 3.54
CA LEU A 72 0.57 -2.63 2.90
C LEU A 72 0.38 -2.58 1.38
N SER A 73 1.21 -1.81 0.67
CA SER A 73 1.45 -2.03 -0.76
C SER A 73 2.75 -2.81 -0.86
N LEU A 74 2.67 -4.02 -1.40
CA LEU A 74 3.81 -4.89 -1.56
C LEU A 74 4.25 -4.82 -3.02
N PHE A 75 5.51 -4.43 -3.21
CA PHE A 75 6.22 -4.61 -4.47
C PHE A 75 7.04 -5.90 -4.36
N ILE A 76 6.62 -6.95 -5.07
CA ILE A 76 7.26 -8.28 -5.00
C ILE A 76 7.93 -8.55 -6.34
N LYS A 77 9.25 -8.69 -6.34
CA LYS A 77 10.04 -9.01 -7.52
C LYS A 77 10.79 -10.33 -7.30
N SER A 78 10.71 -11.21 -8.29
CA SER A 78 11.49 -12.45 -8.34
C SER A 78 11.65 -12.87 -9.79
N ASP A 79 12.81 -13.42 -10.15
CA ASP A 79 13.05 -13.97 -11.49
C ASP A 79 12.06 -15.09 -11.83
N GLN A 80 11.52 -15.78 -10.82
CA GLN A 80 10.54 -16.85 -10.98
C GLN A 80 9.12 -16.35 -11.29
N LEU A 81 8.84 -15.06 -11.06
CA LEU A 81 7.54 -14.44 -11.38
C LEU A 81 7.51 -13.87 -12.81
N GLY A 82 8.66 -13.80 -13.51
CA GLY A 82 8.75 -13.19 -14.84
C GLY A 82 8.54 -11.68 -14.85
N GLY A 83 8.56 -11.03 -13.68
CA GLY A 83 8.29 -9.61 -13.50
C GLY A 83 8.06 -9.24 -12.04
N ALA A 84 7.89 -7.95 -11.77
CA ALA A 84 7.45 -7.48 -10.47
C ALA A 84 5.92 -7.43 -10.43
N ILE A 85 5.34 -7.79 -9.28
CA ILE A 85 3.91 -7.65 -9.00
C ILE A 85 3.71 -6.61 -7.89
N ILE A 86 2.63 -5.85 -8.00
CA ILE A 86 2.20 -4.89 -6.98
C ILE A 86 0.84 -5.35 -6.46
N VAL A 87 0.70 -5.46 -5.15
CA VAL A 87 -0.51 -5.96 -4.48
C VAL A 87 -0.77 -5.18 -3.20
N THR A 88 -2.02 -4.79 -2.95
CA THR A 88 -2.43 -4.29 -1.64
C THR A 88 -2.73 -5.49 -0.75
N ALA A 89 -2.16 -5.50 0.45
CA ALA A 89 -2.33 -6.57 1.40
C ALA A 89 -2.71 -6.05 2.79
N LYS A 90 -3.42 -6.87 3.57
CA LYS A 90 -3.71 -6.61 4.97
C LYS A 90 -2.94 -7.58 5.84
N VAL A 91 -2.25 -7.08 6.86
CA VAL A 91 -1.65 -7.93 7.89
C VAL A 91 -2.77 -8.62 8.68
N ILE A 92 -2.78 -9.95 8.69
CA ILE A 92 -3.78 -10.74 9.42
C ILE A 92 -3.23 -11.15 10.79
N TRP A 93 -1.95 -11.48 10.85
CA TRP A 93 -1.26 -11.87 12.08
C TRP A 93 0.23 -11.57 11.98
N THR A 94 0.91 -11.55 13.11
CA THR A 94 2.35 -11.27 13.24
C THR A 94 3.01 -12.32 14.09
N GLU A 95 4.26 -12.63 13.78
CA GLU A 95 5.13 -13.40 14.65
C GLU A 95 6.29 -12.50 15.11
N PRO A 96 6.31 -12.08 16.39
CA PRO A 96 7.30 -11.14 16.90
C PRO A 96 8.74 -11.57 16.61
N GLY A 97 9.53 -10.64 16.06
CA GLY A 97 10.92 -10.88 15.67
C GLY A 97 11.11 -11.77 14.43
N LYS A 98 10.03 -12.21 13.76
CA LYS A 98 10.12 -12.99 12.52
C LYS A 98 9.46 -12.32 11.32
N GLY A 99 8.22 -11.86 11.46
CA GLY A 99 7.50 -11.27 10.33
C GLY A 99 5.99 -11.25 10.48
N ALA A 100 5.30 -11.18 9.34
CA ALA A 100 3.86 -10.97 9.26
C ALA A 100 3.21 -11.84 8.18
N GLY A 101 2.09 -12.46 8.54
CA GLY A 101 1.18 -13.10 7.58
C GLY A 101 0.21 -12.07 7.00
N VAL A 102 0.18 -11.97 5.67
CA VAL A 102 -0.64 -11.00 4.96
C VAL A 102 -1.67 -11.68 4.07
N HIS A 103 -2.83 -11.06 3.93
CA HIS A 103 -3.86 -11.43 2.97
C HIS A 103 -3.92 -10.40 1.84
N PHE A 104 -3.91 -10.85 0.59
CA PHE A 104 -4.02 -9.98 -0.57
C PHE A 104 -5.47 -9.49 -0.72
N LEU A 105 -5.64 -8.17 -0.86
CA LEU A 105 -6.94 -7.54 -1.04
C LEU A 105 -7.31 -7.42 -2.52
N ASP A 106 -6.32 -7.23 -3.37
CA ASP A 106 -6.47 -7.08 -4.81
C ASP A 106 -5.33 -7.75 -5.58
N LEU A 107 -5.62 -8.83 -6.31
CA LEU A 107 -4.68 -9.37 -7.28
C LEU A 107 -5.13 -8.99 -8.68
N SER A 108 -4.29 -8.24 -9.39
CA SER A 108 -4.44 -8.06 -10.83
C SER A 108 -4.35 -9.40 -11.56
N ASP A 109 -4.95 -9.51 -12.74
CA ASP A 109 -4.91 -10.75 -13.53
C ASP A 109 -3.48 -11.16 -13.88
N HIS A 110 -2.61 -10.17 -14.12
CA HIS A 110 -1.19 -10.40 -14.33
C HIS A 110 -0.54 -11.02 -13.08
N ALA A 111 -0.75 -10.44 -11.89
CA ALA A 111 -0.16 -10.94 -10.66
C ALA A 111 -0.70 -12.34 -10.30
N ARG A 112 -2.01 -12.56 -10.45
CA ARG A 112 -2.65 -13.87 -10.28
C ARG A 112 -2.01 -14.92 -11.20
N SER A 113 -1.91 -14.63 -12.50
CA SER A 113 -1.30 -15.55 -13.47
C SER A 113 0.17 -15.86 -13.15
N ALA A 114 0.95 -14.87 -12.72
CA ALA A 114 2.34 -15.07 -12.33
C ALA A 114 2.46 -16.01 -11.10
N ILE A 115 1.61 -15.81 -10.08
CA ILE A 115 1.59 -16.67 -8.88
C ILE A 115 1.12 -18.09 -9.23
N GLU A 116 0.08 -18.25 -10.06
CA GLU A 116 -0.39 -19.57 -10.51
C GLU A 116 0.70 -20.36 -11.24
N LYS A 117 1.41 -19.70 -12.16
CA LYS A 117 2.55 -20.30 -12.87
C LYS A 117 3.65 -20.72 -11.92
N LEU A 118 3.97 -19.89 -10.94
CA LEU A 118 4.96 -20.21 -9.91
C LEU A 118 4.55 -21.46 -9.10
N ILE A 119 3.30 -21.51 -8.63
CA ILE A 119 2.76 -22.65 -7.88
C ILE A 119 2.83 -23.92 -8.74
N ALA A 120 2.31 -23.88 -9.98
CA ALA A 120 2.33 -25.01 -10.89
C ALA A 120 3.75 -25.51 -11.17
N TYR A 121 4.70 -24.60 -11.38
CA TYR A 121 6.10 -24.94 -11.58
C TYR A 121 6.68 -25.68 -10.36
N ARG A 122 6.47 -25.16 -9.16
CA ARG A 122 6.97 -25.77 -7.91
C ARG A 122 6.36 -27.15 -7.64
N THR A 123 5.05 -27.29 -7.78
CA THR A 123 4.37 -28.60 -7.60
C THR A 123 4.83 -29.63 -8.63
N SER A 124 5.10 -29.22 -9.87
CA SER A 124 5.63 -30.12 -10.91
C SER A 124 7.07 -30.57 -10.65
N MET A 125 7.88 -29.75 -9.96
CA MET A 125 9.27 -30.04 -9.63
C MET A 125 9.40 -30.97 -8.43
N GLU A 126 8.55 -30.81 -7.41
CA GLU A 126 8.56 -31.66 -6.21
C GLU A 126 8.13 -33.10 -6.53
N GLY A 127 7.23 -33.30 -7.50
CA GLY A 127 6.86 -34.64 -7.98
C GLY A 127 7.96 -35.39 -8.75
N ARG A 128 9.04 -34.72 -9.17
CA ARG A 128 10.15 -35.33 -9.94
C ARG A 128 11.24 -35.96 -9.06
N PHE A 129 11.23 -35.74 -7.74
CA PHE A 129 12.29 -36.18 -6.82
C PHE A 129 11.92 -37.40 -5.93
N LEU A 130 10.78 -38.05 -6.17
CA LEU A 130 10.32 -39.22 -5.37
C LEU A 130 10.40 -40.56 -6.12
N ILE A 131 11.19 -40.63 -7.18
CA ILE A 131 11.52 -41.88 -7.89
C ILE A 131 13.03 -41.93 -8.03
N ASP A 132 13.69 -42.41 -6.98
CA ASP A 132 15.02 -43.04 -6.99
C ASP A 132 15.15 -43.92 -5.73
#